data_AF-A0A534FNJ0-F1
#
_entry.id   AF-A0A534FNJ0-F1
#
_cell.length_a   1.000
_cell.length_b   1.000
_cell.length_c   1.000
_cell.angle_alpha   90.00
_cell.angle_beta   90.00
_cell.angle_gamma   90.00
#
_symmetry.space_group_name_H-M   'P 1'
#
loop_
_entity.id
_entity.type
_entity.pdbx_description
1 polymer ?
#
loop_
_entity_poly.entity_id
_entity_poly.type
_entity_poly.pdbx_seq_one_letter_code
_entity_poly.pdbx_strand_id
1 'polypeptide(L)'
;MNHSRLLLLAAALAALGACQPKTAATAGDVSPPVATVDGTPISRDFYEFYIKGISGKTSAELAPEQRSLALDNLIRARLVAEEAAK
;
A
#
# COMPACT_ATOMS: atom_id res chain seq x y z
N MET A 1 32.01 -30.02 22.44
CA MET A 1 30.81 -30.36 21.65
C MET A 1 29.73 -29.26 21.66
N ASN A 2 30.04 -27.96 21.78
CA ASN A 2 28.99 -26.93 21.97
C ASN A 2 29.01 -25.76 20.97
N HIS A 3 29.99 -25.66 20.06
CA HIS A 3 30.07 -24.55 19.10
C HIS A 3 29.17 -24.74 17.87
N SER A 4 28.81 -25.99 17.54
CA SER A 4 27.94 -26.29 16.39
C SER A 4 26.48 -25.90 16.63
N ARG A 5 26.02 -25.87 17.89
CA ARG A 5 24.66 -25.44 18.24
C ARG A 5 24.51 -23.92 18.23
N LEU A 6 25.56 -23.20 18.67
CA LEU A 6 25.60 -21.73 18.62
C LEU A 6 25.61 -21.19 17.18
N LEU A 7 26.29 -21.88 16.26
CA LEU A 7 26.32 -21.50 14.85
C LEU A 7 24.96 -21.69 14.14
N LEU A 8 24.18 -22.69 14.53
CA LEU A 8 22.85 -22.94 13.98
C LEU A 8 21.79 -21.94 14.45
N LEU A 9 21.89 -21.45 15.70
CA LEU A 9 20.97 -20.43 16.21
C LEU A 9 21.19 -19.05 15.56
N ALA A 10 22.43 -18.70 15.21
CA ALA A 10 22.73 -17.42 14.55
C ALA A 10 22.16 -17.35 13.12
N ALA A 11 22.10 -18.48 12.40
CA ALA A 11 21.54 -18.54 11.05
C ALA A 11 20.01 -18.37 11.02
N ALA A 12 19.30 -18.78 12.07
CA ALA A 12 17.83 -18.66 12.15
C ALA A 12 17.36 -17.20 12.36
N LEU A 13 18.16 -16.38 13.04
CA LEU A 13 17.84 -14.97 13.30
C LEU A 13 18.05 -14.07 12.07
N ALA A 14 18.90 -14.47 11.12
CA ALA A 14 19.13 -13.73 9.88
C ALA A 14 17.97 -13.85 8.87
N ALA A 15 17.09 -14.84 9.03
CA ALA A 15 15.97 -15.07 8.12
C ALA A 15 14.76 -14.13 8.37
N LEU A 16 14.67 -13.48 9.53
CA LEU A 16 13.55 -12.56 9.84
C LEU A 16 13.76 -11.13 9.31
N GLY A 17 14.96 -10.80 8.79
CA GLY A 17 15.26 -9.46 8.27
C GLY A 17 14.71 -9.19 6.86
N ALA A 18 14.16 -10.19 6.17
CA ALA A 18 13.76 -10.06 4.76
C ALA A 18 12.30 -9.64 4.53
N CYS A 19 11.49 -9.51 5.58
CA CYS A 19 10.18 -8.86 5.48
C CYS A 19 10.32 -7.34 5.56
N GLN A 20 11.12 -6.77 4.65
CA GLN A 20 10.90 -5.37 4.29
C GLN A 20 9.54 -5.32 3.59
N PRO A 21 8.60 -4.44 4.00
CA PRO A 21 7.46 -4.13 3.15
C PRO A 21 8.07 -3.72 1.81
N LYS A 22 7.72 -4.45 0.75
CA LYS A 22 8.02 -4.03 -0.61
C LYS A 22 7.22 -2.75 -0.83
N THR A 23 7.78 -1.62 -0.38
CA THR A 23 7.47 -0.32 -0.93
C THR A 23 7.89 -0.43 -2.38
N ALA A 24 6.94 -0.79 -3.22
CA ALA A 24 7.04 -0.58 -4.64
C ALA A 24 7.13 0.94 -4.81
N ALA A 25 8.34 1.47 -4.77
CA ALA A 25 8.64 2.77 -5.31
C ALA A 25 8.48 2.62 -6.83
N THR A 26 7.24 2.72 -7.31
CA THR A 26 6.96 3.00 -8.71
C THR A 26 7.63 4.34 -9.02
N ALA A 27 8.37 4.40 -10.13
CA ALA A 27 8.94 5.64 -10.64
C ALA A 27 7.89 6.75 -10.55
N GLY A 28 8.20 7.84 -9.85
CA GLY A 28 7.22 8.81 -9.38
C GLY A 28 6.28 9.24 -10.50
N ASP A 29 5.02 8.84 -10.38
CA ASP A 29 3.94 9.37 -11.20
C ASP A 29 3.89 10.88 -10.98
N VAL A 30 4.21 11.64 -12.03
CA VAL A 30 4.23 13.12 -12.02
C VAL A 30 2.81 13.68 -12.06
N SER A 31 1.80 12.81 -12.16
CA SER A 31 0.39 13.21 -12.09
C SER A 31 0.06 13.84 -10.74
N PRO A 32 -0.83 14.86 -10.72
CA PRO A 32 -1.28 15.43 -9.47
C PRO A 32 -1.97 14.36 -8.61
N PRO A 33 -1.86 14.46 -7.27
CA PRO A 33 -2.55 13.55 -6.36
C PRO A 33 -4.06 13.64 -6.58
N VAL A 34 -4.74 12.51 -6.41
CA VAL A 34 -6.20 12.44 -6.62
C VAL A 34 -6.99 12.96 -5.43
N ALA A 35 -6.38 12.94 -4.25
CA ALA A 35 -6.89 13.48 -3.01
C ALA A 35 -5.72 13.63 -2.01
N THR A 36 -5.94 14.39 -0.93
CA THR A 36 -5.05 14.44 0.22
C THR A 36 -5.87 14.18 1.47
N VAL A 37 -5.41 13.29 2.34
CA VAL A 37 -6.05 12.92 3.61
C VAL A 37 -5.05 13.20 4.73
N ASP A 38 -5.38 14.09 5.66
CA ASP A 38 -4.51 14.49 6.78
C ASP A 38 -3.07 14.83 6.36
N GLY A 39 -2.94 15.55 5.24
CA GLY A 39 -1.64 15.95 4.69
C GLY A 39 -0.89 14.85 3.92
N THR A 40 -1.42 13.63 3.89
CA THR A 40 -0.87 12.52 3.10
C THR A 40 -1.55 12.46 1.73
N PRO A 41 -0.82 12.61 0.61
CA PRO A 41 -1.39 12.53 -0.72
C PRO A 41 -1.75 11.08 -1.09
N ILE A 42 -2.91 10.91 -1.73
CA ILE A 42 -3.27 9.69 -2.45
C ILE A 42 -2.77 9.85 -3.88
N SER A 43 -1.77 9.06 -4.27
CA SER A 43 -1.23 9.10 -5.64
C SER A 43 -2.23 8.53 -6.65
N ARG A 44 -2.11 8.98 -7.91
CA ARG A 44 -2.89 8.46 -9.02
C ARG A 44 -2.66 6.96 -9.21
N ASP A 45 -1.41 6.51 -9.21
CA ASP A 45 -1.08 5.08 -9.27
C ASP A 45 -1.77 4.23 -8.19
N PHE A 46 -1.79 4.69 -6.93
CA PHE A 46 -2.44 3.95 -5.86
C PHE A 46 -3.95 3.91 -6.03
N TYR A 47 -4.55 5.00 -6.49
CA TYR A 47 -5.96 5.05 -6.84
C TYR A 47 -6.30 4.08 -7.99
N GLU A 48 -5.50 4.04 -9.06
CA GLU A 48 -5.71 3.08 -10.16
C GLU A 48 -5.55 1.63 -9.69
N PHE A 49 -4.55 1.36 -8.85
CA PHE A 49 -4.38 0.04 -8.23
C PHE A 49 -5.61 -0.37 -7.43
N TYR A 50 -6.13 0.51 -6.59
CA TYR A 50 -7.33 0.26 -5.79
C TYR A 50 -8.57 0.02 -6.68
N ILE A 51 -8.82 0.89 -7.66
CA ILE A 51 -9.94 0.77 -8.62
C ILE A 51 -9.89 -0.58 -9.33
N LYS A 52 -8.70 -0.97 -9.82
CA LYS A 52 -8.50 -2.26 -10.48
C LYS A 52 -8.77 -3.42 -9.52
N GLY A 53 -8.37 -3.31 -8.26
CA GLY A 53 -8.63 -4.31 -7.23
C GLY A 53 -10.11 -4.55 -6.96
N ILE A 54 -10.93 -3.49 -6.93
CA ILE A 54 -12.36 -3.60 -6.57
C ILE A 54 -13.28 -3.83 -7.78
N SER A 55 -12.86 -3.46 -8.98
CA SER A 55 -13.73 -3.47 -10.18
C SER A 55 -13.21 -4.32 -11.34
N GLY A 56 -11.93 -4.70 -11.34
CA GLY A 56 -11.26 -5.33 -12.48
C GLY A 56 -11.00 -4.38 -13.67
N LYS A 57 -11.37 -3.10 -13.56
CA LYS A 57 -11.26 -2.08 -14.61
C LYS A 57 -10.28 -0.98 -14.20
N THR A 58 -9.89 -0.12 -15.13
CA THR A 58 -9.21 1.15 -14.86
C THR A 58 -10.22 2.25 -14.50
N SER A 59 -9.79 3.34 -13.88
CA SER A 59 -10.71 4.43 -13.55
C SER A 59 -11.33 5.08 -14.79
N ALA A 60 -10.63 5.10 -15.92
CA ALA A 60 -11.12 5.64 -17.18
C ALA A 60 -12.34 4.89 -17.74
N GLU A 61 -12.51 3.63 -17.36
CA GLU A 61 -13.62 2.76 -17.80
C GLU A 61 -14.86 2.86 -16.89
N LEU A 62 -14.78 3.64 -15.80
CA LEU A 62 -15.88 3.83 -14.85
C LEU A 62 -16.67 5.10 -15.16
N ALA A 63 -17.97 5.08 -14.84
CA ALA A 63 -18.77 6.30 -14.84
C ALA A 63 -18.22 7.30 -13.80
N PRO A 64 -18.36 8.62 -14.03
CA PRO A 64 -17.87 9.65 -13.11
C PRO A 64 -18.33 9.44 -11.66
N GLU A 65 -19.58 9.05 -11.46
CA GLU A 65 -20.17 8.80 -10.15
C GLU A 65 -19.53 7.58 -9.47
N GLN A 66 -19.23 6.53 -10.23
CA GLN A 66 -18.53 5.35 -9.73
C GLN A 66 -17.10 5.67 -9.30
N ARG A 67 -16.40 6.54 -10.04
CA ARG A 67 -15.07 7.03 -9.66
C ARG A 67 -15.10 7.80 -8.35
N SER A 68 -16.09 8.67 -8.16
CA SER A 68 -16.28 9.44 -6.93
C SER A 68 -16.54 8.51 -5.75
N LEU A 69 -17.49 7.58 -5.88
CA LEU A 69 -17.81 6.61 -4.83
C LEU A 69 -16.60 5.74 -4.45
N ALA A 70 -15.81 5.32 -5.44
CA ALA A 70 -14.58 4.57 -5.19
C ALA A 70 -13.54 5.41 -4.42
N LEU A 71 -13.37 6.69 -4.79
CA LEU A 71 -12.46 7.60 -4.09
C LEU A 71 -12.91 7.84 -2.64
N ASP A 72 -14.21 8.06 -2.41
CA ASP A 72 -14.76 8.24 -1.06
C ASP A 72 -14.54 7.01 -0.18
N ASN A 73 -14.75 5.81 -0.75
CA ASN A 73 -14.49 4.56 -0.05
C ASN A 73 -13.01 4.37 0.27
N LEU A 74 -12.11 4.75 -0.64
CA LEU A 74 -10.66 4.70 -0.42
C LEU A 74 -10.24 5.64 0.72
N ILE A 75 -10.73 6.88 0.71
CA ILE A 75 -10.46 7.86 1.77
C ILE A 75 -10.96 7.34 3.12
N ARG A 76 -12.15 6.75 3.18
CA ARG A 76 -12.69 6.17 4.42
C ARG A 76 -11.85 5.00 4.92
N ALA A 77 -11.43 4.10 4.04
CA ALA A 77 -10.54 3.00 4.38
C ALA A 77 -9.19 3.50 4.92
N ARG A 78 -8.66 4.58 4.33
CA ARG A 78 -7.43 5.23 4.81
C ARG A 78 -7.58 5.78 6.22
N LEU A 79 -8.66 6.52 6.49
CA LEU A 79 -8.94 7.07 7.82
C LEU A 79 -9.06 5.97 8.88
N VAL A 80 -9.75 4.86 8.56
CA VAL A 80 -9.86 3.71 9.48
C VAL A 80 -8.50 3.06 9.73
N ALA A 81 -7.67 2.90 8.69
CA ALA A 81 -6.34 2.33 8.82
C ALA A 81 -5.39 3.22 9.63
N GLU A 82 -5.48 4.54 9.45
CA GLU A 82 -4.70 5.51 10.24
C GLU A 82 -5.12 5.53 11.70
N GLU A 83 -6.42 5.44 11.99
CA GLU A 83 -6.91 5.32 13.37
C GLU A 83 -6.46 4.00 14.01
N ALA A 84 -6.52 2.89 13.28
CA ALA A 84 -6.07 1.59 13.80
C ALA A 84 -4.55 1.50 14.03
N ALA A 85 -3.78 2.41 13.46
CA ALA A 85 -2.33 2.48 13.63
C ALA A 85 -1.90 3.39 14.79
N LYS A 86 -2.82 4.15 15.41
CA LYS A 86 -2.59 4.94 16.62
C LYS A 86 -2.61 4.04 17.86
#